data_AF-A0AA39NHI6-F1
#
_entry.id   AF-A0AA39NHI6-F1
#
_cell.length_a   1.000
_cell.length_b   1.000
_cell.length_c   1.000
_cell.angle_alpha   90.00
_cell.angle_beta   90.00
_cell.angle_gamma   90.00
#
_symmetry.space_group_name_H-M   'P 1'
#
loop_
_entity.id
_entity.type
_entity.pdbx_description
1 polymer ?
#
loop_
_entity_poly.entity_id
_entity_poly.type
_entity_poly.pdbx_seq_one_letter_code
_entity_poly.pdbx_strand_id
1 'polypeptide(L)'
;IPPQQKPSIPTLDFVPSTEQECTLATIIQRLEMENELLCRRTIELQAANVLNEAYCAVLWEQLAFKEEKGKKKKTASGWLMGDGMPVLLTGDDFYERVVQWEKSQEEAAAAKTN
;
A
#
# COMPACT_ATOMS: atom_id res chain seq x y z
N ILE A 1 5.04 22.38 -2.51
CA ILE A 1 6.23 22.93 -3.21
C ILE A 1 5.77 24.24 -3.85
N PRO A 2 6.35 25.40 -3.49
CA PRO A 2 5.97 26.66 -4.12
C PRO A 2 6.20 26.55 -5.63
N PRO A 3 5.36 27.17 -6.48
CA PRO A 3 5.60 27.19 -7.91
C PRO A 3 6.98 27.82 -8.12
N GLN A 4 7.93 27.03 -8.62
CA GLN A 4 9.21 27.54 -9.10
C GLN A 4 8.84 28.56 -10.18
N GLN A 5 8.97 29.86 -9.87
CA GLN A 5 8.95 30.88 -10.89
C GLN A 5 10.07 30.51 -11.85
N LYS A 6 9.69 30.08 -13.08
CA LYS A 6 10.65 29.99 -14.19
C LYS A 6 11.39 31.33 -14.16
N PRO A 7 12.73 31.37 -14.01
CA PRO A 7 13.44 32.62 -14.16
C PRO A 7 12.98 33.17 -15.51
N SER A 8 12.34 34.34 -15.50
CA SER A 8 11.98 35.04 -16.72
C SER A 8 13.29 35.53 -17.31
N ILE A 9 13.99 34.62 -17.99
CA ILE A 9 15.11 34.98 -18.82
C ILE A 9 14.49 35.94 -19.85
N PRO A 10 14.93 37.20 -19.92
CA PRO A 10 14.48 38.08 -20.99
C PRO A 10 14.68 37.31 -22.27
N THR A 11 13.59 37.13 -23.05
CA THR A 11 13.62 36.44 -24.33
C THR A 11 14.82 37.00 -25.07
N LEU A 12 15.85 36.18 -25.21
CA LEU A 12 17.07 36.62 -25.86
C LEU A 12 16.64 36.71 -27.32
N ASP A 13 16.27 37.91 -27.77
CA ASP A 13 16.02 38.25 -29.18
C ASP A 13 17.34 38.18 -29.98
N PHE A 14 18.18 37.20 -29.64
CA PHE A 14 19.43 36.89 -30.27
C PHE A 14 19.08 36.03 -31.47
N VAL A 15 19.09 36.65 -32.64
CA VAL A 15 19.04 35.94 -33.90
C VAL A 15 20.41 35.28 -34.06
N PRO A 16 20.53 33.94 -33.93
CA PRO A 16 21.80 33.27 -34.11
C PRO A 16 22.30 33.57 -35.53
N SER A 17 23.46 34.22 -35.63
CA SER A 17 24.02 34.64 -36.92
C SER A 17 25.00 33.58 -37.46
N THR A 18 25.51 32.72 -36.58
CA THR A 18 26.51 31.70 -36.93
C THR A 18 25.89 30.30 -36.92
N GLU A 19 26.30 29.40 -37.83
CA GLU A 19 25.80 28.02 -37.90
C GLU A 19 25.90 27.24 -36.59
N GLN A 20 26.95 27.51 -35.81
CA GLN A 20 27.17 26.91 -34.49
C GLN A 20 26.11 27.36 -33.47
N GLU A 21 25.72 28.64 -33.50
CA GLU A 21 24.69 29.20 -32.61
C GLU A 21 23.32 28.64 -32.97
N CYS A 22 23.02 28.49 -34.27
CA CYS A 22 21.81 27.81 -34.73
C CYS A 22 21.75 26.36 -34.22
N THR A 23 22.86 25.63 -34.34
CA THR A 23 22.94 24.24 -33.86
C THR A 23 22.70 24.16 -32.35
N LEU A 24 23.37 25.01 -31.58
CA LEU A 24 23.21 25.06 -30.13
C LEU A 24 21.77 25.40 -29.73
N ALA A 25 21.14 26.37 -30.39
CA ALA A 25 19.76 26.76 -30.13
C ALA A 25 18.78 25.59 -30.33
N THR A 26 18.95 24.82 -31.41
CA THR A 26 18.10 23.63 -31.65
C THR A 26 18.27 22.56 -30.57
N ILE A 27 19.49 22.36 -30.08
CA ILE A 27 19.78 21.39 -29.02
C ILE A 27 19.16 21.84 -27.70
N ILE A 28 19.31 23.12 -27.34
CA ILE A 28 18.73 23.70 -26.12
C ILE A 28 17.21 23.53 -26.15
N GLN A 29 16.55 23.92 -27.25
CA GLN A 29 15.10 23.81 -27.37
C GLN A 29 14.63 22.35 -27.23
N ARG A 30 15.34 21.39 -27.83
CA ARG A 30 15.05 19.96 -27.68
C ARG A 30 15.16 19.51 -26.22
N LEU A 31 16.24 19.89 -25.54
CA LEU A 31 16.47 19.54 -24.14
C LEU A 31 15.45 20.18 -23.19
N GLU A 32 15.01 21.40 -23.48
CA GLU A 32 13.95 22.06 -22.72
C GLU A 32 12.62 21.31 -22.86
N MET A 33 12.23 20.94 -24.09
CA MET A 33 11.03 20.15 -24.33
C MET A 33 11.06 18.79 -23.61
N GLU A 34 12.21 18.11 -23.64
CA GLU A 34 12.39 16.84 -22.94
C GLU A 34 12.29 17.01 -21.42
N ASN A 35 12.92 18.05 -20.86
CA ASN A 35 12.82 18.36 -19.44
C ASN A 35 11.39 18.69 -19.01
N GLU A 36 10.62 19.42 -19.82
CA GLU A 36 9.23 19.72 -19.52
C GLU A 36 8.37 18.44 -19.47
N LEU A 37 8.61 17.51 -20.40
CA LEU A 37 7.95 16.21 -20.41
C LEU A 37 8.31 15.39 -19.17
N LEU A 38 9.59 15.33 -18.81
CA LEU A 38 10.07 14.60 -17.62
C LEU A 38 9.53 15.21 -16.33
N CYS A 39 9.49 16.54 -16.22
CA CYS A 39 8.90 17.25 -15.09
C CYS A 39 7.43 16.87 -14.93
N ARG A 40 6.66 16.92 -16.02
CA ARG A 40 5.24 16.54 -16.01
C ARG A 40 5.06 15.10 -15.57
N ARG A 41 5.83 14.18 -16.13
CA ARG A 41 5.78 12.77 -15.77
C ARG A 41 6.13 12.52 -14.31
N THR A 42 7.11 13.24 -13.79
CA THR A 42 7.51 13.15 -12.39
C THR A 42 6.38 13.60 -11.45
N ILE A 43 5.69 14.69 -11.79
CA ILE A 43 4.52 15.16 -11.02
C ILE A 43 3.41 14.10 -11.01
N GLU A 44 3.12 13.49 -12.16
CA GLU A 44 2.12 12.42 -12.26
C GLU A 44 2.47 11.22 -11.37
N LEU A 45 3.73 10.79 -11.41
CA LEU A 45 4.21 9.67 -10.59
C LEU A 45 4.20 10.01 -9.09
N GLN A 46 4.59 11.22 -8.71
CA GLN A 46 4.51 11.68 -7.32
C GLN A 46 3.08 11.70 -6.81
N ALA A 47 2.14 12.24 -7.61
CA ALA A 47 0.73 12.26 -7.24
C ALA A 47 0.16 10.84 -7.08
N ALA A 48 0.48 9.93 -7.99
CA ALA A 48 0.08 8.53 -7.91
C ALA A 48 0.67 7.85 -6.66
N ASN A 49 1.94 8.11 -6.33
CA ASN A 49 2.58 7.53 -5.16
C ASN A 49 1.93 7.98 -3.85
N VAL A 50 1.65 9.28 -3.70
CA VAL A 50 0.94 9.82 -2.53
C VAL A 50 -0.44 9.18 -2.37
N LEU A 51 -1.17 9.00 -3.48
CA LEU A 51 -2.47 8.33 -3.46
C LEU A 51 -2.34 6.85 -3.04
N ASN A 52 -1.34 6.15 -3.58
CA ASN A 52 -1.07 4.76 -3.24
C ASN A 52 -0.70 4.60 -1.76
N GLU A 53 0.14 5.48 -1.22
CA GLU A 53 0.50 5.48 0.20
C GLU A 53 -0.73 5.67 1.10
N ALA A 54 -1.58 6.65 0.79
CA ALA A 54 -2.82 6.88 1.53
C ALA A 54 -3.77 5.67 1.45
N TYR A 55 -3.89 5.07 0.28
CA TYR A 55 -4.70 3.86 0.10
C TYR A 55 -4.15 2.67 0.90
N CYS A 56 -2.85 2.43 0.85
CA CYS A 56 -2.21 1.34 1.59
C CYS A 56 -2.36 1.52 3.10
N ALA A 57 -2.25 2.76 3.61
CA ALA A 57 -2.47 3.06 5.03
C ALA A 57 -3.89 2.65 5.47
N VAL A 58 -4.91 3.06 4.71
CA VAL A 58 -6.31 2.68 4.99
C VAL A 58 -6.49 1.17 4.92
N LEU A 59 -5.89 0.52 3.92
CA LEU A 59 -5.99 -0.93 3.77
C LEU A 59 -5.38 -1.67 4.96
N TRP A 60 -4.23 -1.22 5.46
CA TRP A 60 -3.59 -1.81 6.63
C TRP A 60 -4.42 -1.65 7.89
N GLU A 61 -5.01 -0.48 8.13
CA GLU A 61 -5.90 -0.28 9.27
C GLU A 61 -7.13 -1.19 9.19
N GLN A 62 -7.75 -1.30 8.01
CA GLN A 62 -8.88 -2.20 7.81
C GLN A 62 -8.50 -3.67 8.02
N LEU A 63 -7.32 -4.07 7.56
CA LEU A 63 -6.81 -5.42 7.73
C LEU A 63 -6.57 -5.70 9.22
N ALA A 64 -5.85 -4.82 9.92
CA ALA A 64 -5.58 -4.94 11.35
C ALA A 64 -6.89 -5.04 12.16
N PHE A 65 -7.87 -4.20 11.84
CA PHE A 65 -9.19 -4.23 12.48
C PHE A 65 -9.95 -5.54 12.22
N LYS A 66 -9.90 -6.06 10.98
CA LYS A 66 -10.50 -7.36 10.63
C LYS A 66 -9.79 -8.50 11.34
N GLU A 67 -8.47 -8.46 11.43
CA GLU A 67 -7.67 -9.46 12.14
C GLU A 67 -7.97 -9.46 13.64
N GLU A 68 -8.07 -8.29 14.28
CA GLU A 68 -8.48 -8.20 15.69
C GLU A 68 -9.89 -8.74 15.91
N LYS A 69 -10.85 -8.38 15.06
CA LYS A 69 -12.20 -8.93 15.10
C LYS A 69 -12.19 -10.44 14.85
N GLY A 70 -11.35 -10.90 13.94
CA GLY A 70 -11.13 -12.31 13.65
C GLY A 70 -10.62 -13.04 14.88
N LYS A 71 -9.55 -12.56 15.52
CA LYS A 71 -8.98 -13.10 16.78
C LYS A 71 -10.03 -13.24 17.88
N LYS A 72 -10.89 -12.23 18.06
CA LYS A 72 -12.02 -12.29 19.02
C LYS A 72 -13.09 -13.32 18.65
N LYS A 73 -13.28 -13.59 17.35
CA LYS A 73 -14.16 -14.67 16.87
C LYS A 73 -13.51 -16.05 16.95
N LYS A 74 -12.17 -16.16 16.85
CA LYS A 74 -11.45 -17.44 16.95
C LYS A 74 -11.69 -18.15 18.28
N THR A 75 -11.92 -17.40 19.35
CA THR A 75 -12.21 -17.95 20.69
C THR A 75 -13.70 -18.18 20.94
N ALA A 76 -14.60 -17.63 20.12
CA ALA A 76 -16.05 -17.70 20.31
C ALA A 76 -16.74 -18.71 19.37
N SER A 77 -16.07 -19.09 18.29
CA SER A 77 -16.55 -20.14 17.39
C SER A 77 -16.34 -21.49 18.07
N GLY A 78 -17.42 -22.26 18.29
CA GLY A 78 -17.37 -23.62 18.83
C GLY A 78 -16.66 -24.65 17.93
N TRP A 79 -15.76 -24.21 17.06
CA TRP A 79 -14.98 -25.05 16.15
C TRP A 79 -13.63 -25.40 16.78
N LEU A 80 -13.14 -26.61 16.54
CA LEU A 80 -11.88 -27.13 17.06
C LEU A 80 -10.66 -26.23 16.77
N MET A 81 -10.64 -25.58 15.60
CA MET A 81 -9.55 -24.68 15.18
C MET A 81 -9.84 -23.20 15.40
N GLY A 82 -11.03 -22.84 15.89
CA GLY A 82 -11.44 -21.46 16.18
C GLY A 82 -11.66 -20.57 14.94
N ASP A 83 -10.76 -20.60 13.95
CA ASP A 83 -10.85 -19.81 12.71
C ASP A 83 -11.40 -20.56 11.50
N GLY A 84 -11.52 -21.89 11.60
CA GLY A 84 -12.03 -22.73 10.53
C GLY A 84 -11.12 -22.88 9.32
N MET A 85 -9.86 -22.46 9.44
CA MET A 85 -8.87 -22.73 8.41
C MET A 85 -8.31 -24.15 8.56
N PRO A 86 -8.05 -24.86 7.45
CA PRO A 86 -7.35 -26.15 7.50
C PRO A 86 -5.93 -25.96 8.07
N VAL A 87 -5.58 -26.74 9.09
CA VAL A 87 -4.24 -26.76 9.69
C VAL A 87 -3.69 -28.18 9.64
N LEU A 88 -2.45 -28.32 9.18
CA LEU A 88 -1.74 -29.59 9.23
C LEU A 88 -1.12 -29.74 10.63
N LEU A 89 -1.63 -30.69 11.41
CA LEU A 89 -1.12 -31.03 12.73
C LEU A 89 -0.50 -32.42 12.72
N THR A 90 0.43 -32.67 13.64
CA THR A 90 0.83 -34.03 13.96
C THR A 90 -0.32 -34.75 14.69
N GLY A 91 -0.30 -36.08 14.70
CA GLY A 91 -1.37 -36.87 15.33
C GLY A 91 -1.56 -36.53 16.82
N ASP A 92 -0.46 -36.34 17.54
CA ASP A 92 -0.46 -36.00 18.96
C ASP A 92 -1.05 -34.60 19.20
N ASP A 93 -0.60 -33.60 18.43
CA ASP A 93 -1.12 -32.23 18.51
C ASP A 93 -2.62 -32.16 18.21
N PHE A 94 -3.10 -32.99 17.28
CA PHE A 94 -4.52 -33.07 16.97
C PHE A 94 -5.31 -33.68 18.14
N TYR A 95 -4.83 -34.78 18.70
CA TYR A 95 -5.50 -35.47 19.81
C TYR A 95 -5.62 -34.56 21.03
N GLU A 96 -4.54 -33.90 21.45
CA GLU A 96 -4.56 -32.98 22.59
C GLU A 96 -5.59 -31.85 22.40
N ARG A 97 -5.69 -31.32 21.18
CA ARG A 97 -6.59 -30.22 20.84
C ARG A 97 -8.07 -30.64 20.86
N VAL A 98 -8.38 -31.87 20.45
CA VAL A 98 -9.73 -32.45 20.55
C VAL A 98 -10.14 -32.62 22.01
N VAL A 99 -9.27 -33.19 22.84
CA VAL A 99 -9.53 -33.39 24.28
C VAL A 99 -9.79 -32.06 24.99
N GLN A 100 -9.00 -31.02 24.68
CA GLN A 100 -9.21 -29.69 25.26
C GLN A 100 -10.55 -29.06 24.80
N TRP A 101 -10.93 -29.26 23.54
CA TRP A 101 -12.19 -28.75 23.01
C TRP A 101 -13.40 -29.44 23.64
N GLU A 102 -13.39 -30.76 23.80
CA GLU A 102 -14.48 -31.51 24.44
C GLU A 102 -14.70 -31.03 25.88
N LYS A 103 -13.63 -30.90 26.68
CA LYS A 103 -13.72 -30.36 28.05
C LYS A 103 -14.34 -28.97 28.09
N SER A 104 -13.92 -28.08 27.18
CA SER A 104 -14.47 -26.73 27.11
C SER A 104 -15.95 -26.70 26.70
N GLN A 105 -16.40 -27.63 25.85
CA GLN A 105 -17.83 -27.76 25.50
C GLN A 105 -18.65 -28.29 26.68
N GLU A 106 -18.14 -29.25 27.45
CA GLU A 106 -18.82 -29.76 28.65
C GLU A 106 -18.98 -28.67 29.72
N GLU A 107 -17.93 -27.89 29.99
CA GLU A 107 -17.98 -26.75 30.92
C GLU A 107 -18.98 -25.68 30.45
N ALA A 108 -18.99 -25.37 29.15
CA ALA A 108 -19.92 -24.41 28.56
C ALA A 108 -21.38 -24.92 28.55
N ALA A 109 -21.61 -26.23 28.46
CA ALA A 109 -22.93 -26.84 28.56
C ALA A 109 -23.44 -26.81 30.02
N ALA A 110 -22.59 -27.15 30.98
CA ALA A 110 -22.92 -27.11 32.40
C ALA A 110 -23.26 -25.70 32.91
N ALA A 111 -22.57 -24.67 32.40
CA ALA A 111 -22.82 -23.27 32.75
C ALA A 111 -24.14 -22.70 32.19
N LYS A 112 -24.76 -23.33 31.19
CA LYS A 112 -26.05 -22.90 30.59
C LYS A 112 -27.27 -23.51 31.28
N THR A 113 -27.07 -24.49 32.17
CA THR A 113 -28.13 -25.22 32.89
C THR A 113 -28.38 -24.73 34.32
N ASN A 114 -27.68 -23.68 34.77
CA ASN A 114 -27.98 -22.90 35.98
C ASN A 114 -28.56 -21.54 35.59
#